data_AF-A0A954BPD4-F1
#
_entry.id   AF-A0A954BPD4-F1
#
_cell.length_a   1.000
_cell.length_b   1.000
_cell.length_c   1.000
_cell.angle_alpha   90.00
_cell.angle_beta   90.00
_cell.angle_gamma   90.00
#
_symmetry.space_group_name_H-M   'P 1'
#
loop_
_entity.id
_entity.type
_entity.pdbx_description
1 polymer ?
#
loop_
_entity_poly.entity_id
_entity_poly.type
_entity_poly.pdbx_seq_one_letter_code
_entity_poly.pdbx_strand_id
1 'polypeptide(L)'
;FCEILSFDKPALLVPRVEPRLEQMIRASRAEEMGLVRMLPMPSGDPDVARMAEALAALPAAARPSDAMPPQFLDGLQAIDRLAGGLIGQAEPVRAVGT
;
A
#
# COMPACT_ATOMS: atom_id res chain seq x y z
N PHE A 1 4.61 -2.80 1.26
CA PHE A 1 3.17 -2.49 1.38
C PHE A 1 2.43 -2.89 0.11
N CYS A 2 2.59 -2.17 -1.01
CA CYS A 2 1.91 -2.53 -2.27
C CYS A 2 2.21 -3.95 -2.76
N GLU A 3 3.43 -4.45 -2.51
CA GLU A 3 3.79 -5.85 -2.77
C GLU A 3 2.93 -6.87 -1.99
N ILE A 4 2.56 -6.57 -0.74
CA ILE A 4 1.66 -7.45 0.03
C ILE A 4 0.26 -7.42 -0.61
N LEU A 5 -0.21 -6.23 -1.00
CA LEU A 5 -1.53 -6.08 -1.62
C LEU A 5 -1.60 -6.76 -2.99
N SER A 6 -0.51 -6.81 -3.76
CA SER A 6 -0.50 -7.45 -5.08
C SER A 6 -0.68 -8.96 -5.03
N PHE A 7 -0.51 -9.61 -3.86
CA PHE A 7 -0.82 -11.03 -3.70
C PHE A 7 -2.33 -11.29 -3.55
N ASP A 8 -3.14 -10.26 -3.34
CA ASP A 8 -4.59 -10.34 -3.15
C ASP A 8 -5.02 -11.39 -2.11
N LYS A 9 -4.31 -11.41 -0.98
CA LYS A 9 -4.61 -12.30 0.16
C LYS A 9 -4.92 -11.47 1.39
N PRO A 10 -5.84 -11.91 2.26
CA PRO A 10 -6.04 -11.26 3.54
C PRO A 10 -4.72 -11.20 4.32
N ALA A 11 -4.39 -10.02 4.84
CA ALA A 11 -3.12 -9.76 5.51
C ALA A 11 -3.34 -9.07 6.86
N LEU A 12 -2.52 -9.45 7.84
CA LEU A 12 -2.43 -8.80 9.14
C LEU A 12 -1.12 -8.00 9.20
N LEU A 13 -1.22 -6.69 9.43
CA LEU A 13 -0.06 -5.84 9.68
C LEU A 13 0.12 -5.62 11.18
N VAL A 14 1.36 -5.78 11.64
CA VAL A 14 1.75 -5.55 13.03
C VAL A 14 2.76 -4.40 13.04
N PRO A 15 2.30 -3.14 12.92
CA PRO A 15 3.20 -2.01 12.72
C PRO A 15 4.00 -1.70 13.98
N ARG A 16 5.26 -1.31 13.77
CA ARG A 16 6.09 -0.72 14.83
C ARG A 16 5.81 0.78 14.94
N VAL A 17 5.78 1.30 16.17
CA VAL A 17 5.67 2.74 16.44
C VAL A 17 7.07 3.37 16.51
N GLU A 18 8.01 2.71 17.18
CA GLU A 18 9.42 3.13 17.27
C GLU A 18 10.34 2.14 16.53
N PRO A 19 11.36 2.62 15.78
CA PRO A 19 11.72 4.03 15.54
C PRO A 19 10.99 4.68 14.34
N ARG A 20 10.00 4.02 13.73
CA ARG A 20 9.41 4.45 12.45
C ARG A 20 7.88 4.51 12.48
N LEU A 21 7.36 5.63 12.98
CA LEU A 21 5.93 5.93 13.06
C LEU A 21 5.20 5.79 11.70
N GLU A 22 5.87 5.99 10.57
CA GLU A 22 5.28 5.81 9.25
C GLU A 22 4.67 4.42 9.02
N GLN A 23 5.21 3.37 9.64
CA GLN A 23 4.63 2.01 9.54
C GLN A 23 3.22 1.98 10.15
N MET A 24 3.08 2.59 11.33
CA MET A 24 1.81 2.75 12.03
C MET A 24 0.82 3.55 11.19
N ILE A 25 1.25 4.71 10.67
CA ILE A 25 0.39 5.56 9.83
C ILE A 25 -0.09 4.80 8.57
N ARG A 26 0.81 4.11 7.85
CA ARG A 26 0.45 3.36 6.64
C ARG A 26 -0.49 2.19 6.94
N ALA A 27 -0.24 1.44 8.00
CA ALA A 27 -1.07 0.31 8.39
C ALA A 27 -2.47 0.77 8.84
N SER A 28 -2.54 1.83 9.64
CA SER A 28 -3.81 2.41 10.10
C SER A 28 -4.67 2.90 8.93
N ARG A 29 -4.08 3.65 7.99
CA ARG A 29 -4.81 4.07 6.78
C ARG A 29 -5.26 2.90 5.92
N ALA A 30 -4.44 1.86 5.81
CA ALA A 30 -4.79 0.68 5.04
C ALA A 30 -5.95 -0.11 5.67
N GLU A 31 -5.99 -0.21 7.00
CA GLU A 31 -7.11 -0.82 7.72
C GLU A 31 -8.40 0.01 7.59
N GLU A 32 -8.32 1.34 7.70
CA GLU A 32 -9.46 2.24 7.47
C GLU A 32 -10.05 2.10 6.06
N MET A 33 -9.21 1.80 5.07
CA MET A 33 -9.62 1.55 3.69
C MET A 33 -10.09 0.10 3.44
N GLY A 34 -10.08 -0.77 4.46
CA GLY A 34 -10.47 -2.17 4.34
C GLY A 34 -9.48 -3.04 3.55
N LEU A 35 -8.25 -2.56 3.32
CA LEU A 35 -7.24 -3.26 2.51
C LEU A 35 -6.53 -4.36 3.28
N VAL A 36 -6.41 -4.21 4.60
CA VAL A 36 -5.72 -5.12 5.52
C VAL A 36 -6.38 -5.06 6.88
N ARG A 37 -6.03 -6.00 7.78
CA ARG A 37 -6.26 -5.82 9.22
C ARG A 37 -4.98 -5.40 9.92
N MET A 38 -5.11 -4.73 11.05
CA MET A 38 -3.98 -4.27 11.84
C MET A 38 -4.06 -4.74 13.29
N LEU A 39 -2.92 -5.15 13.84
CA LEU A 39 -2.77 -5.43 15.26
C LEU A 39 -1.71 -4.49 15.85
N PRO A 40 -2.09 -3.40 16.53
CA PRO A 40 -1.13 -2.47 17.12
C PRO A 40 -0.43 -3.11 18.35
N MET A 41 0.89 -2.99 18.39
CA MET A 41 1.74 -3.46 19.51
C MET A 41 2.64 -2.32 20.02
N PRO A 42 2.10 -1.38 20.82
CA PRO A 42 2.84 -0.19 21.24
C PRO A 42 4.00 -0.46 22.22
N SER A 43 3.94 -1.52 23.02
CA SER A 43 4.96 -1.86 24.04
C SER A 43 5.99 -2.90 23.57
N GLY A 44 5.97 -3.31 22.30
CA GLY A 44 6.92 -4.27 21.74
C GLY A 44 6.64 -5.75 22.06
N ASP A 45 5.98 -6.03 23.19
CA ASP A 45 5.62 -7.40 23.56
C ASP A 45 4.30 -7.84 22.91
N PRO A 46 4.31 -8.89 22.07
CA PRO A 46 3.11 -9.43 21.46
C PRO A 46 2.27 -10.18 22.50
N ASP A 47 1.02 -9.76 22.68
CA ASP A 47 0.00 -10.61 23.30
C ASP A 47 -0.27 -11.80 22.36
N VAL A 48 0.24 -12.96 22.74
CA VAL A 48 0.16 -14.21 21.97
C VAL A 48 -1.29 -14.60 21.70
N ALA A 49 -2.20 -14.40 22.65
CA ALA A 49 -3.60 -14.77 22.50
C ALA A 49 -4.27 -13.89 21.43
N ARG A 50 -4.05 -12.57 21.50
CA ARG A 50 -4.56 -11.63 20.48
C ARG A 50 -3.98 -11.89 19.10
N MET A 51 -2.69 -12.21 19.01
CA MET A 51 -2.05 -12.56 17.74
C MET A 51 -2.65 -13.84 17.15
N ALA A 52 -2.82 -14.88 17.96
CA ALA A 52 -3.41 -16.15 17.54
C ALA A 52 -4.85 -15.97 17.05
N GLU A 53 -5.67 -15.20 17.77
CA GLU A 53 -7.03 -14.86 17.37
C GLU A 53 -7.05 -14.10 16.03
N ALA A 54 -6.21 -13.07 15.90
CA ALA A 54 -6.13 -12.27 14.69
C ALA A 54 -5.74 -13.12 13.46
N LEU A 55 -4.77 -14.03 13.62
CA LEU A 55 -4.35 -14.97 12.58
C LEU A 55 -5.43 -16.00 12.24
N ALA A 56 -6.10 -16.58 13.25
CA ALA A 56 -7.17 -17.55 13.04
C ALA A 56 -8.36 -16.95 12.26
N ALA A 57 -8.60 -15.64 12.42
CA ALA A 57 -9.65 -14.92 11.72
C ALA A 57 -9.25 -14.37 10.33
N LEU A 58 -8.01 -14.59 9.85
CA LEU A 58 -7.57 -14.11 8.53
C LEU A 58 -8.23 -14.86 7.35
N PRO A 59 -8.37 -16.20 7.35
CA PRO A 59 -8.94 -16.91 6.20
C PRO A 59 -10.39 -16.51 5.86
N ALA A 60 -11.13 -15.99 6.84
CA ALA A 60 -12.50 -15.52 6.67
C ALA A 60 -12.60 -14.02 6.34
N ALA A 61 -11.49 -13.29 6.34
CA ALA A 61 -11.48 -11.86 6.05
C ALA A 61 -11.59 -11.60 4.54
N ALA A 62 -12.11 -10.42 4.19
CA ALA A 62 -12.14 -9.95 2.81
C ALA A 62 -10.72 -9.84 2.25
N ARG A 63 -10.58 -10.04 0.94
CA ARG A 63 -9.33 -9.82 0.23
C ARG A 63 -9.14 -8.34 -0.05
N PRO A 64 -7.89 -7.87 -0.23
CA PRO A 64 -7.64 -6.49 -0.62
C PRO A 64 -8.43 -6.06 -1.86
N SER A 65 -8.58 -6.93 -2.87
CA SER A 65 -9.31 -6.62 -4.12
C SER A 65 -10.77 -6.23 -3.90
N ASP A 66 -11.37 -6.69 -2.80
CA ASP A 66 -12.77 -6.44 -2.51
C ASP A 66 -13.01 -4.96 -2.10
N ALA A 67 -11.96 -4.26 -1.67
CA ALA A 67 -11.98 -2.84 -1.30
C ALA A 67 -11.15 -1.92 -2.23
N MET A 68 -10.25 -2.49 -3.05
CA MET A 68 -9.40 -1.69 -3.95
C MET A 68 -10.20 -1.10 -5.13
N PRO A 69 -10.11 0.22 -5.38
CA PRO A 69 -10.60 0.81 -6.61
C PRO A 69 -9.91 0.25 -7.87
N PRO A 70 -10.51 0.39 -9.06
CA PRO A 70 -9.83 0.06 -10.31
C PRO A 70 -8.50 0.83 -10.45
N GLN A 71 -7.48 0.18 -11.03
CA GLN A 71 -6.15 0.75 -11.29
C GLN A 71 -5.37 1.18 -10.03
N PHE A 72 -5.76 0.70 -8.84
CA PHE A 72 -5.15 1.13 -7.57
C PHE A 72 -3.64 0.85 -7.47
N LEU A 73 -3.14 -0.21 -8.09
CA LEU A 73 -1.72 -0.60 -8.06
C LEU A 73 -0.95 -0.25 -9.36
N ASP A 74 -1.56 0.50 -10.28
CA ASP A 74 -0.96 0.86 -11.58
C ASP A 74 -0.08 2.12 -11.51
N GLY A 75 0.59 2.30 -10.37
CA GLY A 75 1.34 3.53 -10.07
C GLY A 75 2.43 3.83 -11.08
N LEU A 76 3.12 2.80 -11.60
CA LEU A 76 4.18 2.99 -12.59
C LEU A 76 3.63 3.49 -13.92
N GLN A 77 2.53 2.91 -14.40
CA GLN A 77 1.85 3.32 -15.63
C GLN A 77 1.26 4.73 -15.51
N ALA A 78 0.75 5.08 -14.31
CA ALA A 78 0.30 6.43 -14.02
C ALA A 78 1.46 7.44 -14.09
N ILE A 79 2.60 7.11 -13.48
CA ILE A 79 3.81 7.95 -13.52
C ILE A 79 4.32 8.12 -14.95
N ASP A 80 4.42 7.04 -15.72
CA ASP A 80 4.87 7.08 -17.12
C ASP A 80 3.99 8.00 -17.98
N ARG A 81 2.66 7.85 -17.88
CA ARG A 81 1.69 8.70 -18.57
C ARG A 81 1.83 10.17 -18.19
N LEU A 82 1.95 10.46 -16.89
CA LEU A 82 2.08 11.83 -16.37
C LEU A 82 3.41 12.46 -16.80
N ALA A 83 4.52 11.72 -16.68
CA ALA A 83 5.84 12.18 -17.08
C ALA A 83 5.93 12.41 -18.59
N GLY A 84 5.42 11.48 -19.41
CA GLY A 84 5.36 11.62 -20.86
C GLY A 84 4.55 12.85 -21.29
N GLY A 85 3.43 13.14 -20.61
CA GLY A 85 2.63 14.34 -20.86
C GLY A 85 3.32 15.66 -20.52
N LEU A 86 4.32 15.65 -19.61
CA LEU A 86 5.11 16.83 -19.25
C LEU A 86 6.36 16.98 -20.12
N ILE A 87 7.03 15.86 -20.43
CA ILE A 87 8.30 15.84 -21.19
C ILE A 87 8.04 15.97 -22.70
N GLY A 88 6.93 15.41 -23.20
CA GLY A 88 6.51 15.50 -24.61
C GLY A 88 6.00 16.88 -25.05
N GLN A 89 5.97 17.87 -24.15
CA GLN A 89 5.64 19.28 -24.45
C GLN A 89 6.89 20.11 -24.80
N ALA A 90 8.06 19.47 -24.96
CA ALA A 90 9.23 20.16 -25.51
C ALA A 90 8.94 20.51 -26.98
N GLU A 91 8.76 21.81 -27.26
CA GLU A 91 8.72 22.37 -28.61
C GLU A 91 9.84 21.74 -29.47
N PRO A 92 9.54 21.35 -30.72
CA PRO A 92 10.56 20.77 -31.59
C PRO A 92 11.72 21.76 -31.70
N VAL A 93 12.92 21.31 -31.33
CA VAL A 93 14.15 22.10 -31.53
C VAL A 93 14.24 22.41 -33.02
N ARG A 94 13.98 23.66 -33.38
CA ARG A 94 14.17 24.13 -34.76
C ARG A 94 15.63 23.91 -35.12
N ALA A 95 15.87 23.00 -36.07
CA ALA A 95 17.18 22.85 -36.67
C ALA A 95 17.60 24.21 -37.24
N VAL A 96 18.68 24.77 -36.71
CA VAL A 96 19.32 25.96 -37.28
C VAL A 96 20.05 25.47 -38.54
N GLY A 97 19.34 25.55 -39.67
CA GLY A 97 19.89 25.32 -40.99
C GLY A 97 20.75 26.51 -41.42
N THR A 98 21.95 26.18 -41.89
CA THR A 98 23.02 27.05 -42.40
C THR A 98 22.74 27.51 -43.83
#